data_AF-A0A2I2F5T6-F1
#
_entry.id   AF-A0A2I2F5T6-F1
#
_cell.length_a   1.000
_cell.length_b   1.000
_cell.length_c   1.000
_cell.angle_alpha   90.00
_cell.angle_beta   90.00
_cell.angle_gamma   90.00
#
_symmetry.space_group_name_H-M   'P 1'
#
loop_
_entity.id
_entity.type
_entity.pdbx_description
1 polymer ?
#
loop_
_entity_poly.entity_id
_entity_poly.type
_entity_poly.pdbx_seq_one_letter_code
_entity_poly.pdbx_strand_id
1 'polypeptide(L)'
;MKAPSIILSLLATSAQAFVFSPTCVRTYHKAIDKFDQWAQDAAAHICHQGCVFTAETYRDTFRTSHVRPTVQKGLERHLARLQISEDEMERMLQFADTYVETMLEECPPRGTAQPEQFDICRDRQTFDGCAGKMKARLPGMCWKYKSLILAHSDNESCRDISAALDEPLFWRLIEEEMDGYAAACPVRT
;
A
#
# COMPACT_ATOMS: atom_id res chain seq x y z
N MET A 1 -13.64 -1.46 43.59
CA MET A 1 -13.36 -1.35 42.14
C MET A 1 -11.91 -0.97 41.93
N LYS A 2 -11.12 -1.77 41.18
CA LYS A 2 -9.88 -1.42 40.44
C LYS A 2 -9.22 -2.72 39.96
N ALA A 3 -9.74 -3.27 38.86
CA ALA A 3 -9.12 -4.41 38.16
C ALA A 3 -9.22 -4.38 36.61
N PRO A 4 -9.45 -3.25 35.89
CA PRO A 4 -9.38 -3.30 34.43
C PRO A 4 -7.97 -3.03 33.87
N SER A 5 -7.08 -2.36 34.61
CA SER A 5 -5.83 -1.83 34.01
C SER A 5 -4.77 -2.88 33.74
N ILE A 6 -4.61 -3.90 34.59
CA ILE A 6 -3.53 -4.89 34.47
C ILE A 6 -3.85 -5.95 33.41
N ILE A 7 -5.13 -6.31 33.25
CA ILE A 7 -5.57 -7.27 32.23
C ILE A 7 -5.54 -6.63 30.84
N LEU A 8 -5.84 -5.33 30.71
CA LEU A 8 -5.66 -4.58 29.46
C LEU A 8 -4.18 -4.41 29.09
N SER A 9 -3.29 -4.21 30.07
CA SER A 9 -1.84 -4.20 29.82
C SER A 9 -1.29 -5.57 29.42
N LEU A 10 -1.85 -6.66 29.96
CA LEU A 10 -1.46 -8.05 29.63
C LEU A 10 -2.03 -8.56 28.29
N LEU A 11 -3.21 -8.07 27.89
CA LEU A 11 -3.76 -8.31 26.55
C LEU A 11 -3.14 -7.39 25.49
N ALA A 12 -2.68 -6.19 25.90
CA ALA A 12 -1.84 -5.35 25.06
C ALA A 12 -0.46 -5.99 24.83
N THR A 13 0.16 -6.66 25.80
CA THR A 13 1.46 -7.32 25.61
C THR A 13 1.42 -8.58 24.74
N SER A 14 0.29 -9.28 24.64
CA SER A 14 0.15 -10.43 23.73
C SER A 14 -0.25 -10.04 22.30
N ALA A 15 -0.99 -8.93 22.13
CA ALA A 15 -1.16 -8.24 20.84
C ALA A 15 0.13 -7.56 20.36
N GLN A 16 0.97 -7.11 21.30
CA GLN A 16 2.28 -6.54 21.03
C GLN A 16 3.19 -7.61 20.40
N ALA A 17 3.28 -8.84 20.90
CA ALA A 17 4.18 -9.87 20.36
C ALA A 17 4.09 -10.15 18.83
N PHE A 18 2.99 -9.78 18.17
CA PHE A 18 2.81 -9.83 16.71
C PHE A 18 3.70 -8.84 15.92
N VAL A 19 4.28 -7.81 16.55
CA VAL A 19 5.04 -6.72 15.90
C VAL A 19 6.57 -6.82 16.16
N PHE A 20 7.05 -7.84 16.88
CA PHE A 20 8.32 -7.76 17.65
C PHE A 20 9.48 -8.59 17.10
N SER A 21 9.76 -8.43 15.81
CA SER A 21 11.14 -8.57 15.36
C SER A 21 11.69 -7.16 15.13
N PRO A 22 12.84 -6.78 15.73
CA PRO A 22 13.49 -5.50 15.40
C PRO A 22 13.75 -5.34 13.89
N THR A 23 13.86 -6.45 13.16
CA THR A 23 13.96 -6.45 11.69
C THR A 23 12.62 -6.06 11.05
N CYS A 24 11.50 -6.69 11.42
CA CYS A 24 10.19 -6.35 10.87
C CYS A 24 9.76 -4.92 11.18
N VAL A 25 10.03 -4.42 12.40
CA VAL A 25 9.76 -3.01 12.76
C VAL A 25 10.58 -2.05 11.90
N ARG A 26 11.88 -2.33 11.70
CA ARG A 26 12.74 -1.51 10.84
C ARG A 26 12.27 -1.54 9.39
N THR A 27 11.90 -2.72 8.88
CA THR A 27 11.35 -2.88 7.53
C THR A 27 10.04 -2.10 7.35
N TYR A 28 9.16 -2.12 8.35
CA TYR A 28 7.92 -1.34 8.34
C TYR A 28 8.20 0.17 8.28
N HIS A 29 9.06 0.70 9.15
CA HIS A 29 9.42 2.12 9.12
C HIS A 29 10.06 2.51 7.78
N LYS A 30 10.93 1.67 7.25
CA LYS A 30 11.54 1.88 5.94
C LYS A 30 10.50 1.93 4.82
N ALA A 31 9.53 1.02 4.81
CA ALA A 31 8.45 1.03 3.84
C ALA A 31 7.60 2.32 3.95
N ILE A 32 7.35 2.79 5.17
CA ILE A 32 6.66 4.07 5.42
C ILE A 32 7.49 5.27 4.95
N ASP A 33 8.80 5.28 5.14
CA ASP A 33 9.67 6.38 4.72
C ASP A 33 9.72 6.48 3.18
N LYS A 34 9.67 5.32 2.52
CA LYS A 34 9.61 5.21 1.06
C LYS A 34 8.25 5.57 0.46
N PHE A 35 7.21 5.63 1.28
CA PHE A 35 5.87 5.96 0.83
C PHE A 35 5.77 7.39 0.26
N ASP A 36 6.48 8.35 0.86
CA ASP A 36 6.48 9.74 0.36
C ASP A 36 7.15 9.82 -1.02
N GLN A 37 8.21 9.01 -1.24
CA GLN A 37 8.87 8.88 -2.54
C GLN A 37 7.93 8.22 -3.55
N TRP A 38 7.30 7.11 -3.20
CA TRP A 38 6.31 6.44 -4.05
C TRP A 38 5.17 7.37 -4.47
N ALA A 39 4.67 8.21 -3.56
CA ALA A 39 3.63 9.19 -3.88
C ALA A 39 4.14 10.23 -4.89
N GLN A 40 5.35 10.76 -4.70
CA GLN A 40 5.96 11.69 -5.66
C GLN A 40 6.16 11.06 -7.03
N ASP A 41 6.60 9.81 -7.08
CA ASP A 41 6.79 9.06 -8.32
C ASP A 41 5.43 8.81 -9.00
N ALA A 42 4.41 8.41 -8.25
CA ALA A 42 3.05 8.26 -8.79
C ALA A 42 2.51 9.59 -9.36
N ALA A 43 2.75 10.72 -8.70
CA ALA A 43 2.37 12.02 -9.22
C ALA A 43 3.11 12.35 -10.54
N ALA A 44 4.41 12.05 -10.62
CA ALA A 44 5.25 12.35 -11.78
C ALA A 44 5.00 11.44 -12.99
N HIS A 45 4.87 10.13 -12.74
CA HIS A 45 4.73 9.11 -13.77
C HIS A 45 3.28 8.94 -14.22
N ILE A 46 2.29 9.19 -13.36
CA ILE A 46 0.87 9.02 -13.68
C ILE A 46 0.16 10.37 -13.82
N CYS A 47 0.05 11.14 -12.74
CA CYS A 47 -0.81 12.31 -12.74
C CYS A 47 -0.33 13.43 -13.69
N HIS A 48 0.98 13.66 -13.79
CA HIS A 48 1.55 14.66 -14.71
C HIS A 48 1.42 14.27 -16.19
N GLN A 49 1.18 12.99 -16.50
CA GLN A 49 0.89 12.53 -17.87
C GLN A 49 -0.57 12.82 -18.29
N GLY A 50 -1.37 13.46 -17.41
CA GLY A 50 -2.76 13.79 -17.68
C GLY A 50 -3.74 12.66 -17.37
N CYS A 51 -3.26 11.58 -16.74
CA CYS A 51 -4.11 10.47 -16.34
C CYS A 51 -5.22 10.89 -15.38
N VAL A 52 -6.33 10.17 -15.49
CA VAL A 52 -7.44 10.15 -14.55
C VAL A 52 -7.31 8.91 -13.68
N PHE A 53 -7.34 9.10 -12.36
CA PHE A 53 -7.34 8.00 -11.41
C PHE A 53 -8.52 8.13 -10.44
N THR A 54 -9.58 7.38 -10.74
CA THR A 54 -10.84 7.27 -9.98
C THR A 54 -11.06 5.85 -9.44
N ALA A 55 -12.08 5.68 -8.60
CA ALA A 55 -12.51 4.37 -8.10
C ALA A 55 -12.85 3.37 -9.22
N GLU A 56 -13.44 3.87 -10.30
CA GLU A 56 -13.78 3.08 -11.49
C GLU A 56 -12.51 2.59 -12.21
N THR A 57 -11.58 3.49 -12.51
CA THR A 57 -10.32 3.12 -13.18
C THR A 57 -9.48 2.12 -12.36
N TYR A 58 -9.52 2.22 -11.03
CA TYR A 58 -8.85 1.26 -10.16
C TYR A 58 -9.44 -0.15 -10.30
N ARG A 59 -10.76 -0.27 -10.16
CA ARG A 59 -11.47 -1.55 -10.18
C ARG A 59 -11.41 -2.22 -11.55
N ASP A 60 -11.57 -1.44 -12.61
CA ASP A 60 -11.74 -1.99 -13.95
C ASP A 60 -10.41 -2.34 -14.63
N THR A 61 -9.35 -1.58 -14.33
CA THR A 61 -8.08 -1.69 -15.07
C THR A 61 -6.87 -1.86 -14.16
N PHE A 62 -6.72 -1.01 -13.15
CA PHE A 62 -5.46 -0.93 -12.39
C PHE A 62 -5.17 -2.19 -11.57
N ARG A 63 -6.18 -2.71 -10.86
CA ARG A 63 -6.02 -3.87 -9.97
C ARG A 63 -5.51 -5.11 -10.72
N THR A 64 -6.16 -5.46 -11.83
CA THR A 64 -5.87 -6.70 -12.57
C THR A 64 -4.67 -6.54 -13.49
N SER A 65 -4.52 -5.38 -14.14
CA SER A 65 -3.51 -5.19 -15.20
C SER A 65 -2.17 -4.67 -14.68
N HIS A 66 -2.14 -4.06 -13.49
CA HIS A 66 -0.93 -3.43 -12.94
C HIS A 66 -0.61 -3.91 -11.52
N VAL A 67 -1.56 -3.86 -10.57
CA VAL A 67 -1.27 -4.23 -9.16
C VAL A 67 -0.90 -5.70 -9.04
N ARG A 68 -1.72 -6.62 -9.55
CA ARG A 68 -1.44 -8.07 -9.49
C ARG A 68 -0.11 -8.45 -10.16
N PRO A 69 0.18 -8.04 -11.41
CA PRO A 69 1.48 -8.32 -12.04
C PRO A 69 2.67 -7.72 -11.29
N THR A 70 2.55 -6.51 -10.74
CA THR A 70 3.62 -5.86 -9.97
C THR A 70 3.93 -6.63 -8.69
N VAL A 71 2.89 -6.99 -7.92
CA VAL A 71 3.04 -7.78 -6.69
C VAL A 71 3.66 -9.12 -7.01
N GLN A 72 3.19 -9.80 -8.06
CA GLN A 72 3.75 -11.08 -8.49
C GLN A 72 5.23 -10.97 -8.88
N LYS A 73 5.59 -10.03 -9.76
CA LYS A 73 7.00 -9.81 -10.17
C LYS A 73 7.89 -9.46 -8.97
N GLY A 74 7.41 -8.63 -8.05
CA GLY A 74 8.15 -8.24 -6.84
C GLY A 74 8.42 -9.44 -5.93
N LEU A 75 7.40 -10.27 -5.70
CA LEU A 75 7.52 -11.51 -4.93
C LEU A 75 8.46 -12.51 -5.62
N GLU A 76 8.29 -12.76 -6.92
CA GLU A 76 9.12 -13.70 -7.67
C GLU A 76 10.60 -13.30 -7.70
N ARG A 77 10.90 -12.00 -7.79
CA ARG A 77 12.29 -11.51 -7.88
C ARG A 77 12.97 -11.42 -6.52
N HIS A 78 12.29 -10.91 -5.51
CA HIS A 78 12.92 -10.57 -4.23
C HIS A 78 12.58 -11.54 -3.11
N LEU A 79 11.51 -12.32 -3.26
CA LEU A 79 11.02 -13.29 -2.27
C LEU A 79 10.73 -14.65 -2.91
N ALA A 80 11.48 -15.02 -3.96
CA ALA A 80 11.27 -16.22 -4.79
C ALA A 80 11.06 -17.55 -4.02
N ARG A 81 11.53 -17.61 -2.76
CA ARG A 81 11.37 -18.75 -1.85
C ARG A 81 9.96 -18.87 -1.24
N LEU A 82 9.16 -17.80 -1.28
CA LEU A 82 7.78 -17.78 -0.83
C LEU A 82 6.93 -18.34 -1.98
N GLN A 83 6.60 -19.63 -1.91
CA GLN A 83 5.55 -20.18 -2.76
C GLN A 83 4.23 -19.54 -2.33
N ILE A 84 3.81 -18.49 -3.04
CA ILE A 84 2.57 -17.77 -2.75
C ILE A 84 1.45 -18.51 -3.49
N SER A 85 0.47 -19.01 -2.74
CA SER A 85 -0.76 -19.56 -3.33
C SER A 85 -1.63 -18.44 -3.92
N GLU A 86 -2.54 -18.80 -4.84
CA GLU A 86 -3.51 -17.83 -5.39
C GLU A 86 -4.36 -17.18 -4.29
N ASP A 87 -4.72 -17.93 -3.23
CA ASP A 87 -5.48 -17.41 -2.10
C ASP A 87 -4.67 -16.37 -1.29
N GLU A 88 -3.36 -16.57 -1.15
CA GLU A 88 -2.47 -15.61 -0.49
C GLU A 88 -2.25 -14.36 -1.35
N MET A 89 -2.07 -14.54 -2.67
CA MET A 89 -2.01 -13.44 -3.62
C MET A 89 -3.28 -12.58 -3.53
N GLU A 90 -4.46 -13.21 -3.52
CA GLU A 90 -5.73 -12.50 -3.43
C GLU A 90 -5.87 -11.73 -2.11
N ARG A 91 -5.36 -12.26 -0.99
CA ARG A 91 -5.31 -11.53 0.28
C ARG A 91 -4.37 -10.32 0.25
N MET A 92 -3.24 -10.41 -0.45
CA MET A 92 -2.36 -9.26 -0.66
C MET A 92 -3.04 -8.18 -1.51
N LEU A 93 -3.79 -8.59 -2.55
CA LEU A 93 -4.60 -7.67 -3.35
C LEU A 93 -5.71 -7.02 -2.53
N GLN A 94 -6.36 -7.75 -1.61
CA GLN A 94 -7.36 -7.17 -0.71
C GLN A 94 -6.80 -6.07 0.20
N PHE A 95 -5.51 -6.14 0.58
CA PHE A 95 -4.85 -5.05 1.29
C PHE A 95 -4.72 -3.81 0.39
N ALA A 96 -4.28 -3.99 -0.86
CA ALA A 96 -4.21 -2.91 -1.85
C ALA A 96 -5.61 -2.31 -2.15
N ASP A 97 -6.64 -3.15 -2.24
CA ASP A 97 -8.03 -2.75 -2.42
C ASP A 97 -8.50 -1.87 -1.26
N THR A 98 -8.31 -2.32 -0.01
CA THR A 98 -8.65 -1.49 1.16
C THR A 98 -7.87 -0.19 1.19
N TYR A 99 -6.59 -0.20 0.79
CA TYR A 99 -5.80 1.01 0.72
C TYR A 99 -6.40 2.01 -0.27
N VAL A 100 -6.73 1.57 -1.48
CA VAL A 100 -7.32 2.46 -2.51
C VAL A 100 -8.73 2.89 -2.14
N GLU A 101 -9.58 2.01 -1.59
CA GLU A 101 -10.91 2.37 -1.08
C GLU A 101 -10.80 3.43 0.02
N THR A 102 -9.92 3.24 0.99
CA THR A 102 -9.69 4.22 2.08
C THR A 102 -9.17 5.54 1.52
N MET A 103 -8.33 5.51 0.49
CA MET A 103 -7.84 6.70 -0.21
C MET A 103 -9.00 7.46 -0.85
N LEU A 104 -9.90 6.76 -1.53
CA LEU A 104 -11.07 7.33 -2.18
C LEU A 104 -12.14 7.81 -1.20
N GLU A 105 -12.19 7.29 0.02
CA GLU A 105 -13.08 7.77 1.08
C GLU A 105 -12.55 9.02 1.79
N GLU A 106 -11.25 9.06 2.09
CA GLU A 106 -10.66 10.05 3.00
C GLU A 106 -10.10 11.27 2.26
N CYS A 107 -9.80 11.14 0.97
CA CYS A 107 -9.15 12.17 0.17
C CYS A 107 -10.04 13.11 -0.66
N PRO A 108 -11.31 12.78 -1.00
CA PRO A 108 -12.17 13.74 -1.69
C PRO A 108 -12.33 15.06 -0.90
N PRO A 109 -12.46 16.20 -1.59
CA PRO A 109 -12.85 17.44 -0.96
C PRO A 109 -14.21 17.30 -0.28
N ARG A 110 -14.39 17.93 0.89
CA ARG A 110 -15.69 17.99 1.58
C ARG A 110 -16.75 18.57 0.65
N GLY A 111 -17.88 17.87 0.51
CA GLY A 111 -18.99 18.30 -0.35
C GLY A 111 -18.97 17.75 -1.77
N THR A 112 -18.05 16.83 -2.10
CA THR A 112 -18.08 16.09 -3.37
C THR A 112 -19.34 15.23 -3.43
N ALA A 113 -20.22 15.50 -4.39
CA ALA A 113 -21.51 14.82 -4.53
C ALA A 113 -21.38 13.36 -5.01
N GLN A 114 -20.26 13.02 -5.65
CA GLN A 114 -19.96 11.69 -6.21
C GLN A 114 -18.50 11.30 -5.88
N PRO A 115 -18.22 10.82 -4.65
CA PRO A 115 -16.89 10.41 -4.22
C PRO A 115 -16.23 9.38 -5.14
N GLU A 116 -17.01 8.53 -5.79
CA GLU A 116 -16.56 7.52 -6.73
C GLU A 116 -15.96 8.09 -8.03
N GLN A 117 -16.32 9.32 -8.39
CA GLN A 117 -15.78 10.05 -9.55
C GLN A 117 -14.61 10.99 -9.18
N PHE A 118 -14.20 10.97 -7.91
CA PHE A 118 -13.07 11.76 -7.47
C PHE A 118 -11.79 11.29 -8.17
N ASP A 119 -11.22 12.18 -8.99
CA ASP A 119 -9.93 11.99 -9.63
C ASP A 119 -8.81 12.53 -8.73
N ILE A 120 -8.04 11.62 -8.14
CA ILE A 120 -6.93 12.00 -7.25
C ILE A 120 -5.81 12.75 -8.00
N CYS A 121 -5.72 12.57 -9.32
CA CYS A 121 -4.75 13.27 -10.16
C CYS A 121 -5.21 14.68 -10.57
N ARG A 122 -6.44 15.10 -10.21
CA ARG A 122 -7.00 16.39 -10.63
C ARG A 122 -6.19 17.59 -10.15
N ASP A 123 -5.71 17.53 -8.91
CA ASP A 123 -4.95 18.61 -8.27
C ASP A 123 -3.81 18.03 -7.41
N ARG A 124 -2.63 18.64 -7.52
CA ARG A 124 -1.44 18.21 -6.80
C ARG A 124 -1.57 18.39 -5.29
N GLN A 125 -2.18 19.48 -4.82
CA GLN A 125 -2.36 19.69 -3.37
C GLN A 125 -3.29 18.63 -2.78
N THR A 126 -4.28 18.21 -3.55
CA THR A 126 -5.19 17.13 -3.21
C THR A 126 -4.46 15.78 -3.11
N PHE A 127 -3.57 15.46 -4.06
CA PHE A 127 -2.75 14.25 -4.02
C PHE A 127 -1.75 14.24 -2.83
N ASP A 128 -0.98 15.31 -2.64
CA ASP A 128 0.00 15.43 -1.56
C ASP A 128 -0.68 15.38 -0.17
N GLY A 129 -1.81 16.08 -0.01
CA GLY A 129 -2.62 16.04 1.20
C GLY A 129 -3.26 14.68 1.46
N CYS A 130 -3.56 13.93 0.39
CA CYS A 130 -4.07 12.57 0.47
C CYS A 130 -3.01 11.59 0.97
N ALA A 131 -1.79 11.64 0.42
CA ALA A 131 -0.68 10.79 0.84
C ALA A 131 -0.43 10.89 2.35
N GLY A 132 -0.40 12.12 2.90
CA GLY A 132 -0.24 12.35 4.34
C GLY A 132 -1.36 11.72 5.19
N LYS A 133 -2.62 11.83 4.77
CA LYS A 133 -3.76 11.18 5.45
C LYS A 133 -3.64 9.66 5.41
N MET A 134 -3.30 9.12 4.24
CA MET A 134 -3.18 7.68 4.04
C MET A 134 -2.07 7.06 4.87
N LYS A 135 -0.92 7.74 4.99
CA LYS A 135 0.18 7.34 5.89
C LYS A 135 -0.29 7.15 7.34
N ALA A 136 -1.14 8.04 7.84
CA ALA A 136 -1.70 7.95 9.20
C ALA A 136 -2.71 6.79 9.36
N ARG A 137 -3.31 6.30 8.27
CA ARG A 137 -4.24 5.17 8.29
C ARG A 137 -3.55 3.81 8.15
N LEU A 138 -2.32 3.77 7.61
CA LEU A 138 -1.55 2.54 7.40
C LEU A 138 -1.47 1.65 8.66
N PRO A 139 -1.19 2.15 9.88
CA PRO A 139 -1.16 1.30 11.07
C PRO A 139 -2.48 0.56 11.33
N GLY A 140 -3.61 1.25 11.15
CA GLY A 140 -4.95 0.66 11.30
C GLY A 140 -5.25 -0.39 10.23
N MET A 141 -4.85 -0.14 8.99
CA MET A 141 -4.97 -1.11 7.89
C MET A 141 -4.08 -2.34 8.13
N CYS A 142 -2.82 -2.16 8.54
CA CYS A 142 -1.94 -3.26 8.90
C CYS A 142 -2.53 -4.10 10.05
N TRP A 143 -3.17 -3.45 11.03
CA TRP A 143 -3.87 -4.15 12.10
C TRP A 143 -5.08 -4.96 11.60
N LYS A 144 -5.88 -4.41 10.68
CA LYS A 144 -7.01 -5.10 10.03
C LYS A 144 -6.54 -6.36 9.30
N TYR A 145 -5.41 -6.28 8.61
CA TYR A 145 -4.81 -7.38 7.83
C TYR A 145 -3.69 -8.12 8.58
N LYS A 146 -3.65 -8.04 9.91
CA LYS A 146 -2.53 -8.57 10.70
C LYS A 146 -2.23 -10.03 10.40
N SER A 147 -3.24 -10.89 10.29
CA SER A 147 -3.08 -12.33 10.06
C SER A 147 -2.33 -12.64 8.77
N LEU A 148 -2.60 -11.90 7.70
CA LEU A 148 -1.83 -11.97 6.45
C LEU A 148 -0.40 -11.50 6.68
N ILE A 149 -0.23 -10.34 7.32
CA ILE A 149 1.09 -9.75 7.54
C ILE A 149 2.00 -10.74 8.28
N LEU A 150 1.52 -11.47 9.29
CA LEU A 150 2.44 -12.37 10.02
C LEU A 150 2.63 -13.73 9.40
N ALA A 151 1.71 -14.16 8.54
CA ALA A 151 1.99 -15.32 7.70
C ALA A 151 3.27 -15.10 6.87
N HIS A 152 3.65 -13.84 6.61
CA HIS A 152 4.81 -13.44 5.83
C HIS A 152 5.84 -12.57 6.59
N SER A 153 5.68 -12.38 7.91
CA SER A 153 6.57 -11.55 8.74
C SER A 153 7.42 -12.37 9.70
N ASP A 154 8.07 -13.42 9.20
CA ASP A 154 9.20 -14.01 9.90
C ASP A 154 10.45 -13.13 9.77
N ASN A 155 11.46 -13.39 10.60
CA ASN A 155 12.69 -12.60 10.64
C ASN A 155 13.50 -12.59 9.34
N GLU A 156 13.47 -13.69 8.58
CA GLU A 156 14.17 -13.83 7.30
C GLU A 156 13.39 -13.09 6.22
N SER A 157 12.08 -13.27 6.15
CA SER A 157 11.19 -12.62 5.19
C SER A 157 11.19 -11.11 5.37
N CYS A 158 11.13 -10.62 6.62
CA CYS A 158 11.28 -9.19 6.91
C CYS A 158 12.66 -8.65 6.51
N ARG A 159 13.72 -9.46 6.60
CA ARG A 159 15.08 -9.06 6.18
C ARG A 159 15.18 -8.96 4.67
N ASP A 160 14.64 -9.95 3.96
CA ASP A 160 14.63 -9.98 2.49
C ASP A 160 13.81 -8.81 1.93
N ILE A 161 12.62 -8.54 2.50
CA ILE A 161 11.84 -7.34 2.15
C ILE A 161 12.63 -6.06 2.46
N SER A 162 13.31 -6.00 3.61
CA SER A 162 14.17 -4.85 3.93
C SER A 162 15.23 -4.64 2.86
N ALA A 163 15.92 -5.70 2.44
CA ALA A 163 16.97 -5.63 1.43
C ALA A 163 16.39 -5.19 0.08
N ALA A 164 15.25 -5.75 -0.34
CA ALA A 164 14.55 -5.36 -1.56
C ALA A 164 14.22 -3.86 -1.59
N LEU A 165 13.80 -3.28 -0.46
CA LEU A 165 13.52 -1.84 -0.35
C LEU A 165 14.77 -0.95 -0.51
N ASP A 166 15.99 -1.49 -0.36
CA ASP A 166 17.24 -0.77 -0.69
C ASP A 166 17.65 -0.93 -2.15
N GLU A 167 17.11 -1.92 -2.87
CA GLU A 167 17.56 -2.23 -4.21
C GLU A 167 16.99 -1.23 -5.22
N PRO A 168 17.84 -0.51 -6.00
CA PRO A 168 17.34 0.40 -7.03
C PRO A 168 16.50 -0.30 -8.09
N LEU A 169 16.78 -1.59 -8.36
CA LEU A 169 16.01 -2.38 -9.31
C LEU A 169 14.58 -2.65 -8.86
N PHE A 170 14.33 -2.78 -7.55
CA PHE A 170 12.98 -2.91 -7.02
C PHE A 170 12.15 -1.66 -7.31
N TRP A 171 12.73 -0.48 -7.11
CA TRP A 171 12.07 0.79 -7.39
C TRP A 171 11.84 1.03 -8.88
N ARG A 172 12.79 0.63 -9.74
CA ARG A 172 12.58 0.68 -11.20
C ARG A 172 11.40 -0.16 -11.67
N LEU A 173 11.15 -1.33 -11.06
CA LEU A 173 9.98 -2.13 -11.41
C LEU A 173 8.68 -1.41 -11.08
N ILE A 174 8.65 -0.68 -9.96
CA ILE A 174 7.50 0.12 -9.56
C ILE A 174 7.30 1.27 -10.56
N GLU A 175 8.37 1.97 -10.93
CA GLU A 175 8.33 3.04 -11.94
C GLU A 175 7.87 2.52 -13.32
N GLU A 176 8.41 1.39 -13.79
CA GLU A 176 8.02 0.76 -15.06
C GLU A 176 6.51 0.43 -15.11
N GLU A 177 5.95 0.00 -13.99
CA GLU A 177 4.52 -0.32 -13.89
C GLU A 177 3.65 0.94 -13.79
N MET A 178 4.14 2.01 -13.15
CA MET A 178 3.50 3.34 -13.18
C MET A 178 3.48 3.91 -14.59
N ASP A 179 4.60 3.84 -15.32
CA ASP A 179 4.70 4.25 -16.72
C ASP A 179 3.81 3.40 -17.62
N GLY A 180 3.78 2.09 -17.38
CA GLY A 180 2.91 1.16 -18.08
C GLY A 180 1.42 1.50 -17.92
N TYR A 181 1.00 1.87 -16.70
CA TYR A 181 -0.35 2.38 -16.48
C TYR A 181 -0.58 3.72 -17.18
N ALA A 182 0.37 4.66 -17.07
CA ALA A 182 0.24 5.97 -17.68
C ALA A 182 0.07 5.92 -19.21
N ALA A 183 0.69 4.92 -19.86
CA ALA A 183 0.53 4.69 -21.29
C ALA A 183 -0.88 4.21 -21.71
N ALA A 184 -1.67 3.66 -20.79
CA ALA A 184 -2.99 3.07 -21.06
C ALA A 184 -4.14 3.75 -20.29
N CYS A 185 -3.84 4.74 -19.44
CA CYS A 185 -4.81 5.39 -18.58
C CYS A 185 -5.81 6.24 -19.39
N PRO A 186 -7.04 6.43 -18.90
CA PRO A 186 -7.92 7.48 -19.40
C PRO A 186 -7.28 8.86 -19.16
N VAL A 187 -7.34 9.74 -20.15
CA VAL A 187 -6.72 11.08 -20.10
C VAL A 187 -7.80 12.16 -19.96
N ARG A 188 -7.52 13.23 -19.19
CA ARG A 188 -8.34 14.44 -19.14
C ARG A 188 -8.30 15.16 -20.50
N THR A 189 -9.38 15.09 -21.28
CA THR A 189 -9.60 15.92 -22.47
C THR A 189 -10.04 17.32 -22.12
#